data_AF-A0A376VVD9-F1
#
_entry.id   AF-A0A376VVD9-F1
#
_cell.length_a   1.000
_cell.length_b   1.000
_cell.length_c   1.000
_cell.angle_alpha   90.00
_cell.angle_beta   90.00
_cell.angle_gamma   90.00
#
_symmetry.space_group_name_H-M   'P 1'
#
loop_
_entity.id
_entity.type
_entity.pdbx_description
1 polymer ?
#
loop_
_entity_poly.entity_id
_entity_poly.type
_entity_poly.pdbx_seq_one_letter_code
_entity_poly.pdbx_strand_id
1 'polypeptide(L)'
;MIYNKTISGLKVFIKDNDPFYERVLNDFLTCRVKTLKVFRSIADTKVILIDTARGPLVLKVYAPKHKMIERFLKSCVKKDYYENLIYQTDRVRGEGIQSINDYYLLAERKTLNFAHYYIMLIEYIEGVGLNEYLEISEESIIRIDKRVASAWNGVWRSS
;
A
#
# COMPACT_ATOMS: atom_id res chain seq x y z
N MET A 1 -1.76 13.22 7.21
CA MET A 1 -1.71 14.15 6.05
C MET A 1 -0.67 13.66 5.06
N ILE A 2 -0.98 13.59 3.77
CA ILE A 2 -0.05 13.08 2.74
C ILE A 2 0.70 14.22 2.05
N TYR A 3 2.02 14.09 1.95
CA TYR A 3 2.91 15.03 1.26
C TYR A 3 3.49 14.37 0.02
N ASN A 4 3.68 15.16 -1.05
CA ASN A 4 4.32 14.66 -2.27
C ASN A 4 5.69 15.33 -2.50
N LYS A 5 6.62 14.56 -3.09
CA LYS A 5 7.95 15.03 -3.51
C LYS A 5 8.55 14.12 -4.57
N THR A 6 9.67 14.56 -5.15
CA THR A 6 10.44 13.78 -6.11
C THR A 6 11.70 13.22 -5.46
N ILE A 7 11.88 11.90 -5.48
CA ILE A 7 13.07 11.21 -4.95
C ILE A 7 13.58 10.25 -6.03
N SER A 8 14.84 10.41 -6.46
CA SER A 8 15.46 9.53 -7.47
C SER A 8 14.63 9.36 -8.75
N GLY A 9 13.92 10.42 -9.16
CA GLY A 9 13.02 10.42 -10.32
C GLY A 9 11.73 9.62 -10.14
N LEU A 10 11.33 9.34 -8.89
CA LEU A 10 10.01 8.82 -8.52
C LEU A 10 9.16 9.97 -7.99
N LYS A 11 7.86 9.98 -8.33
CA LYS A 11 6.87 10.78 -7.60
C LYS A 11 6.53 9.99 -6.33
N VAL A 12 6.72 10.59 -5.17
CA VAL A 12 6.61 9.91 -3.87
C VAL A 12 5.60 10.64 -3.00
N PHE A 13 4.65 9.90 -2.45
CA PHE A 13 3.65 10.33 -1.47
C PHE A 13 3.99 9.72 -0.12
N ILE A 14 4.07 10.54 0.92
CA ILE A 14 4.54 10.13 2.24
C ILE A 14 3.59 10.67 3.29
N LYS A 15 3.15 9.76 4.17
CA LYS A 15 2.34 10.09 5.32
C LYS A 15 3.14 10.94 6.31
N ASP A 16 2.56 12.06 6.69
CA ASP A 16 3.05 13.05 7.64
C ASP A 16 4.45 13.63 7.34
N ASN A 17 4.88 13.53 6.07
CA ASN A 17 6.23 13.88 5.62
C ASN A 17 7.33 13.20 6.46
N ASP A 18 7.05 11.99 6.97
CA ASP A 18 7.95 11.35 7.93
C ASP A 18 9.24 10.87 7.24
N PRO A 19 10.43 11.40 7.62
CA PRO A 19 11.69 11.06 6.98
C PRO A 19 12.10 9.60 7.21
N PHE A 20 11.47 8.89 8.15
CA PHE A 20 11.68 7.46 8.32
C PHE A 20 11.28 6.67 7.07
N TYR A 21 10.11 6.94 6.48
CA TYR A 21 9.65 6.18 5.31
C TYR A 21 10.50 6.51 4.06
N GLU A 22 11.03 7.72 3.97
CA GLU A 22 12.02 8.08 2.94
C GLU A 22 13.31 7.28 3.05
N ARG A 23 13.83 7.12 4.27
CA ARG A 23 15.03 6.31 4.51
C ARG A 23 14.77 4.86 4.12
N VAL A 24 13.62 4.29 4.49
CA VAL A 24 13.23 2.92 4.09
C VAL A 24 13.13 2.79 2.56
N LEU A 25 12.53 3.77 1.86
CA LEU A 25 12.51 3.79 0.40
C LEU A 25 13.94 3.84 -0.17
N ASN A 26 14.80 4.71 0.33
CA ASN A 26 16.18 4.83 -0.14
C ASN A 26 16.98 3.54 0.12
N ASP A 27 16.78 2.89 1.25
CA ASP A 27 17.40 1.59 1.53
C ASP A 27 16.92 0.53 0.55
N PHE A 28 15.64 0.56 0.15
CA PHE A 28 15.14 -0.34 -0.90
C PHE A 28 15.81 -0.03 -2.25
N LEU A 29 15.86 1.23 -2.66
CA LEU A 29 16.44 1.66 -3.94
C LEU A 29 17.95 1.40 -4.03
N THR A 30 18.63 1.33 -2.90
CA THR A 30 20.08 1.05 -2.79
C THR A 30 20.38 -0.40 -2.40
N CYS A 31 19.38 -1.29 -2.42
CA CYS A 31 19.51 -2.71 -2.09
C CYS A 31 20.04 -2.98 -0.66
N ARG A 32 19.75 -2.09 0.29
CA ARG A 32 20.14 -2.19 1.72
C ARG A 32 19.03 -2.71 2.63
N VAL A 33 17.85 -3.03 2.09
CA VAL A 33 16.75 -3.61 2.89
C VAL A 33 17.07 -5.03 3.35
N LYS A 34 16.83 -5.30 4.63
CA LYS A 34 16.87 -6.66 5.19
C LYS A 34 15.49 -7.29 5.07
N THR A 35 15.39 -8.36 4.28
CA THR A 35 14.13 -9.09 4.10
C THR A 35 13.96 -10.13 5.20
N LEU A 36 12.81 -10.12 5.88
CA LEU A 36 12.43 -11.10 6.90
C LEU A 36 11.64 -12.27 6.30
N LYS A 37 10.69 -11.98 5.40
CA LYS A 37 9.81 -12.99 4.79
C LYS A 37 9.37 -12.54 3.40
N VAL A 38 9.17 -13.49 2.49
CA VAL A 38 8.56 -13.23 1.16
C VAL A 38 7.12 -13.74 1.20
N PHE A 39 6.15 -12.85 1.01
CA PHE A 39 4.72 -13.22 0.94
C PHE A 39 4.29 -13.57 -0.48
N ARG A 40 4.83 -12.87 -1.49
CA ARG A 40 4.53 -13.11 -2.90
C ARG A 40 5.72 -12.70 -3.75
N SER A 41 6.06 -13.51 -4.75
CA SER A 41 7.05 -13.15 -5.78
C SER A 41 6.62 -13.75 -7.12
N ILE A 42 5.84 -12.99 -7.88
CA ILE A 42 5.39 -13.32 -9.23
C ILE A 42 5.93 -12.28 -10.23
N ALA A 43 5.69 -12.50 -11.52
CA ALA A 43 6.33 -11.74 -12.60
C ALA A 43 6.12 -10.22 -12.52
N ASP A 44 4.97 -9.76 -12.03
CA ASP A 44 4.60 -8.34 -11.96
C ASP A 44 4.50 -7.81 -10.52
N THR A 45 4.59 -8.68 -9.51
CA THR A 45 4.31 -8.31 -8.12
C THR A 45 5.27 -9.01 -7.17
N LYS A 46 5.93 -8.22 -6.32
CA LYS A 46 6.70 -8.70 -5.18
C LYS A 46 6.14 -8.11 -3.89
N VAL A 47 5.94 -8.93 -2.87
CA VAL A 47 5.49 -8.52 -1.54
C VAL A 47 6.41 -9.17 -0.53
N ILE A 48 7.14 -8.36 0.21
CA ILE A 48 8.13 -8.81 1.20
C ILE A 48 7.89 -8.11 2.54
N LEU A 49 8.20 -8.80 3.62
CA LEU A 49 8.33 -8.24 4.95
C LEU A 49 9.77 -7.77 5.12
N ILE A 50 9.97 -6.51 5.48
CA ILE A 50 11.29 -5.93 5.71
C ILE A 50 11.48 -5.56 7.17
N ASP A 51 12.71 -5.77 7.65
CA ASP A 51 13.15 -5.34 8.97
C ASP A 51 13.46 -3.84 8.94
N THR A 52 12.95 -3.09 9.93
CA THR A 52 13.19 -1.64 10.01
C THR A 52 13.34 -1.21 11.47
N ALA A 53 13.91 -0.02 11.68
CA ALA A 53 14.12 0.53 13.02
C ALA A 53 12.82 0.75 13.84
N ARG A 54 11.64 0.82 13.21
CA ARG A 54 10.35 0.97 13.88
C ARG A 54 9.50 -0.31 13.87
N GLY A 55 10.15 -1.45 13.65
CA GLY A 55 9.50 -2.75 13.49
C GLY A 55 9.24 -3.13 12.04
N PRO A 56 8.73 -4.33 11.78
CA PRO A 56 8.59 -4.84 10.43
C PRO A 56 7.53 -4.08 9.61
N LEU A 57 7.80 -3.87 8.32
CA LEU A 57 6.88 -3.28 7.36
C LEU A 57 6.68 -4.18 6.14
N VAL A 58 5.51 -4.09 5.51
CA VAL A 58 5.27 -4.73 4.22
C VAL A 58 5.74 -3.79 3.11
N LEU A 59 6.71 -4.25 2.33
CA LEU A 59 7.15 -3.60 1.09
C LEU A 59 6.55 -4.35 -0.11
N LYS A 60 5.73 -3.65 -0.88
CA LYS A 60 5.09 -4.17 -2.09
C LYS A 60 5.56 -3.43 -3.32
N VAL A 61 6.08 -4.17 -4.29
CA VAL A 61 6.48 -3.67 -5.61
C VAL A 61 5.54 -4.24 -6.65
N TYR A 62 4.97 -3.38 -7.48
CA TYR A 62 4.07 -3.77 -8.56
C TYR A 62 4.51 -3.12 -9.87
N ALA A 63 4.85 -3.93 -10.86
CA ALA A 63 5.31 -3.53 -12.18
C ALA A 63 4.41 -4.20 -13.25
N PRO A 64 3.28 -3.56 -13.61
CA PRO A 64 2.31 -4.15 -14.53
C PRO A 64 2.87 -4.33 -15.95
N LYS A 65 2.81 -5.57 -16.47
CA LYS A 65 3.45 -5.97 -17.75
C LYS A 65 2.53 -6.09 -18.97
N HIS A 66 1.20 -6.15 -18.77
CA HIS A 66 0.24 -6.37 -19.86
C HIS A 66 -0.59 -5.13 -20.20
N LYS A 67 -1.10 -5.08 -21.44
CA LYS A 67 -2.04 -4.04 -21.93
C LYS A 67 -1.51 -2.61 -21.79
N MET A 68 -0.21 -2.42 -22.06
CA MET A 68 0.50 -1.13 -21.87
C MET A 68 -0.16 0.02 -22.64
N ILE A 69 -0.57 -0.21 -23.90
CA ILE A 69 -1.20 0.81 -24.76
C ILE A 69 -2.60 1.19 -24.23
N GLU A 70 -3.42 0.20 -23.88
CA GLU A 70 -4.75 0.44 -23.30
C GLU A 70 -4.65 1.20 -21.96
N ARG A 71 -3.65 0.87 -21.14
CA ARG A 71 -3.38 1.56 -19.87
C ARG A 71 -2.86 2.97 -20.08
N PHE A 72 -2.00 3.19 -21.08
CA PHE A 72 -1.53 4.52 -21.45
C PHE A 72 -2.71 5.42 -21.85
N LEU A 73 -3.58 4.94 -22.74
CA LEU A 73 -4.79 5.68 -23.14
C LEU A 73 -5.75 5.92 -21.96
N LYS A 74 -5.96 4.91 -21.10
CA LYS A 74 -6.80 5.05 -19.89
C LYS A 74 -6.20 6.00 -18.85
N SER A 75 -4.87 6.13 -18.77
CA SER A 75 -4.20 7.04 -17.84
C SER A 75 -4.43 8.51 -18.15
N CYS A 76 -4.83 8.84 -19.38
CA CYS A 76 -5.21 10.20 -19.75
C CYS A 76 -6.59 10.61 -19.17
N VAL A 77 -7.43 9.64 -18.78
CA VAL A 77 -8.83 9.89 -18.35
C VAL A 77 -9.09 9.46 -16.90
N LYS A 78 -8.39 8.44 -16.41
CA LYS A 78 -8.60 7.89 -15.07
C LYS A 78 -7.68 8.55 -14.04
N LYS A 79 -8.26 8.94 -12.90
CA LYS A 79 -7.49 9.33 -11.70
C LYS A 79 -6.59 8.18 -11.25
N ASP A 80 -5.44 8.53 -10.69
CA ASP A 80 -4.43 7.58 -10.21
C ASP A 80 -4.95 6.73 -9.05
N TYR A 81 -5.13 5.43 -9.27
CA TYR A 81 -5.75 4.51 -8.31
C TYR A 81 -4.99 4.46 -6.98
N TYR A 82 -3.68 4.20 -7.01
CA TYR A 82 -2.89 4.06 -5.78
C TYR A 82 -2.67 5.40 -5.07
N GLU A 83 -2.61 6.51 -5.82
CA GLU A 83 -2.59 7.86 -5.25
C GLU A 83 -3.88 8.13 -4.47
N ASN A 84 -5.04 7.87 -5.08
CA ASN A 84 -6.31 7.98 -4.35
C ASN A 84 -6.38 7.04 -3.14
N LEU A 85 -5.83 5.83 -3.26
CA LEU A 85 -5.84 4.85 -2.18
C LEU A 85 -5.10 5.36 -0.95
N ILE A 86 -3.91 5.95 -1.09
CA ILE A 86 -3.16 6.49 0.06
C ILE A 86 -3.90 7.66 0.73
N TYR A 87 -4.52 8.56 -0.04
CA TYR A 87 -5.34 9.65 0.52
C TYR A 87 -6.58 9.15 1.23
N GLN A 88 -7.30 8.17 0.66
CA GLN A 88 -8.49 7.61 1.29
C GLN A 88 -8.15 6.83 2.55
N THR A 89 -7.04 6.08 2.56
CA THR A 89 -6.56 5.40 3.76
C THR A 89 -6.18 6.41 4.86
N ASP A 90 -5.46 7.49 4.55
CA ASP A 90 -5.12 8.54 5.53
C ASP A 90 -6.37 9.19 6.13
N ARG A 91 -7.37 9.50 5.30
CA ARG A 91 -8.66 10.06 5.74
C ARG A 91 -9.39 9.11 6.69
N VAL A 92 -9.63 7.87 6.24
CA VAL A 92 -10.37 6.85 7.00
C VAL A 92 -9.67 6.52 8.32
N ARG A 93 -8.33 6.49 8.33
CA ARG A 93 -7.52 6.38 9.56
C ARG A 93 -7.70 7.59 10.48
N GLY A 94 -7.74 8.81 9.92
CA GLY A 94 -8.02 10.05 10.67
C GLY A 94 -9.41 10.10 11.29
N GLU A 95 -10.38 9.38 10.72
CA GLU A 95 -11.73 9.18 11.28
C GLU A 95 -11.78 8.09 12.37
N GLY A 96 -10.64 7.49 12.73
CA GLY A 96 -10.53 6.46 13.77
C GLY A 96 -10.80 5.03 13.30
N ILE A 97 -10.97 4.80 11.99
CA ILE A 97 -11.21 3.45 11.44
C ILE A 97 -9.87 2.72 11.29
N GLN A 98 -9.61 1.79 12.21
CA GLN A 98 -8.37 1.01 12.28
C GLN A 98 -8.47 -0.38 11.64
N SER A 99 -9.62 -0.74 11.07
CA SER A 99 -9.83 -2.06 10.44
C SER A 99 -9.12 -2.24 9.10
N ILE A 100 -8.68 -1.15 8.46
CA ILE A 100 -7.85 -1.18 7.24
C ILE A 100 -6.39 -0.98 7.61
N ASN A 101 -5.46 -1.68 6.95
CA ASN A 101 -4.02 -1.46 7.13
C ASN A 101 -3.63 -0.01 6.79
N ASP A 102 -2.67 0.54 7.53
CA ASP A 102 -2.13 1.85 7.20
C ASP A 102 -1.30 1.81 5.91
N TYR A 103 -1.25 2.96 5.23
CA TYR A 103 -0.50 3.15 4.00
C TYR A 103 0.45 4.34 4.17
N TYR A 104 1.73 4.03 4.40
CA TYR A 104 2.72 5.01 4.84
C TYR A 104 3.40 5.74 3.68
N LEU A 105 3.69 5.02 2.59
CA LEU A 105 4.41 5.59 1.46
C LEU A 105 4.00 4.92 0.15
N LEU A 106 3.78 5.73 -0.88
CA LEU A 106 3.65 5.32 -2.26
C LEU A 106 4.72 6.02 -3.09
N ALA A 107 5.59 5.27 -3.78
CA ALA A 107 6.48 5.81 -4.79
C ALA A 107 6.13 5.22 -6.16
N GLU A 108 6.08 6.08 -7.18
CA GLU A 108 5.71 5.69 -8.53
C GLU A 108 6.70 6.24 -9.56
N ARG A 109 7.11 5.37 -10.48
CA ARG A 109 7.86 5.78 -11.68
C ARG A 109 6.86 6.04 -12.78
N LYS A 110 6.74 7.30 -13.19
CA LYS A 110 5.81 7.73 -14.25
C LYS A 110 6.53 8.29 -15.46
N THR A 111 5.91 8.11 -16.62
CA THR A 111 6.13 8.94 -17.81
C THR A 111 4.77 9.51 -18.19
N LEU A 112 4.60 10.83 -18.09
CA LEU A 112 3.28 11.47 -18.12
C LEU A 112 2.36 10.86 -17.04
N ASN A 113 1.15 10.43 -17.38
CA ASN A 113 0.24 9.74 -16.45
C ASN A 113 0.49 8.21 -16.39
N PHE A 114 1.42 7.69 -17.20
CA PHE A 114 1.66 6.26 -17.27
C PHE A 114 2.64 5.80 -16.19
N ALA A 115 2.15 5.04 -15.22
CA ALA A 115 2.97 4.42 -14.18
C ALA A 115 3.56 3.07 -14.63
N HIS A 116 4.90 3.04 -14.65
CA HIS A 116 5.72 1.86 -14.98
C HIS A 116 5.75 0.86 -13.84
N TYR A 117 5.99 1.35 -12.62
CA TYR A 117 5.94 0.55 -11.41
C TYR A 117 5.61 1.40 -10.19
N TYR A 118 5.17 0.72 -9.15
CA TYR A 118 4.82 1.26 -7.85
C TYR A 118 5.61 0.54 -6.76
N ILE A 119 6.03 1.29 -5.75
CA ILE A 119 6.64 0.80 -4.52
C ILE A 119 5.79 1.32 -3.36
N MET A 120 5.36 0.43 -2.47
CA MET A 120 4.42 0.74 -1.41
C MET A 120 4.98 0.27 -0.06
N LEU A 121 4.93 1.13 0.96
CA LEU A 121 5.17 0.77 2.36
C LEU A 121 3.83 0.75 3.09
N ILE A 122 3.47 -0.42 3.61
CA ILE A 122 2.17 -0.70 4.23
C ILE A 122 2.42 -1.29 5.61
N GLU A 123 1.51 -1.01 6.54
CA GLU A 123 1.49 -1.63 7.85
C GLU A 123 1.48 -3.15 7.76
N TYR A 124 2.37 -3.76 8.55
CA TYR A 124 2.35 -5.18 8.80
C TYR A 124 1.41 -5.48 9.99
N ILE A 125 0.49 -6.41 9.79
CA ILE A 125 -0.33 -6.98 10.85
C ILE A 125 0.22 -8.37 11.14
N GLU A 126 0.69 -8.56 12.37
CA GLU A 126 1.14 -9.87 12.83
C GLU A 126 -0.05 -10.83 12.95
N GLY A 127 0.13 -12.05 12.40
CA GLY A 127 -0.90 -13.09 12.40
C GLY A 127 -0.92 -13.90 11.10
N VAL A 128 -1.93 -14.77 11.00
CA VAL A 128 -2.22 -15.59 9.82
C VAL A 128 -3.48 -15.07 9.11
N GLY A 129 -3.55 -15.27 7.79
CA GLY A 129 -4.71 -14.84 7.01
C GLY A 129 -5.98 -15.58 7.41
N LEU A 130 -7.14 -14.93 7.28
CA LEU A 130 -8.44 -15.57 7.57
C LEU A 130 -8.66 -16.86 6.77
N ASN A 131 -8.08 -16.96 5.57
CA ASN A 131 -8.15 -18.13 4.70
C ASN A 131 -7.35 -19.34 5.19
N GLU A 132 -6.53 -19.20 6.24
CA GLU A 132 -5.74 -20.28 6.83
C GLU A 132 -6.47 -20.98 7.99
N TYR A 133 -7.58 -20.42 8.47
CA TYR A 133 -8.38 -21.03 9.52
C TYR A 133 -9.33 -22.09 8.92
N LEU A 134 -9.32 -23.30 9.49
CA LEU A 134 -10.22 -24.39 9.10
C LEU A 134 -11.65 -24.15 9.62
N GLU A 135 -11.76 -23.62 10.83
CA GLU A 135 -13.02 -23.27 11.47
C GLU A 135 -12.90 -21.88 12.11
N ILE A 136 -13.94 -21.08 11.97
CA ILE A 136 -14.05 -19.75 12.57
C ILE A 136 -15.35 -19.74 13.38
N SER A 137 -15.25 -19.46 14.69
CA SER A 137 -16.41 -19.36 15.57
C SER A 137 -17.41 -18.29 15.08
N GLU A 138 -18.71 -18.47 15.30
CA GLU A 138 -19.74 -17.49 14.97
C GLU A 138 -19.48 -16.10 15.58
N GLU A 139 -19.00 -16.03 16.82
CA GLU A 139 -18.65 -14.77 17.48
C GLU A 139 -17.56 -14.00 16.71
N SER A 140 -16.53 -14.72 16.24
CA SER A 140 -15.46 -14.15 15.42
C SER A 140 -15.98 -13.67 14.07
N ILE A 141 -16.92 -14.39 13.44
CA ILE A 141 -17.56 -13.97 12.19
C ILE A 141 -18.30 -12.65 12.39
N ILE A 142 -19.14 -12.54 13.43
CA ILE A 142 -19.88 -11.31 13.75
C ILE A 142 -18.92 -10.13 13.97
N ARG A 143 -17.78 -10.37 14.63
CA ARG A 143 -16.76 -9.34 14.85
C ARG A 143 -16.06 -8.92 13.56
N ILE A 144 -15.75 -9.88 12.67
CA ILE A 144 -15.16 -9.61 11.36
C ILE A 144 -16.14 -8.79 10.50
N ASP A 145 -17.41 -9.18 10.44
CA ASP A 145 -18.44 -8.49 9.66
C ASP A 145 -18.59 -7.03 10.11
N LYS A 146 -18.63 -6.77 11.41
CA LYS A 146 -18.67 -5.40 11.95
C LYS A 146 -17.45 -4.58 11.51
N ARG A 147 -16.25 -5.17 11.51
CA ARG A 147 -15.01 -4.49 11.09
C ARG A 147 -14.98 -4.21 9.59
N VAL A 148 -15.43 -5.17 8.77
CA VAL A 148 -15.54 -5.02 7.31
C VAL A 148 -16.58 -3.96 6.96
N ALA A 149 -17.75 -3.98 7.60
CA ALA A 149 -18.79 -2.98 7.39
C ALA A 149 -18.33 -1.58 7.79
N SER A 150 -17.60 -1.44 8.91
CA SER A 150 -17.00 -0.17 9.32
C SER A 150 -16.00 0.35 8.27
N ALA A 151 -15.10 -0.51 7.76
CA ALA A 151 -14.17 -0.15 6.69
C ALA A 151 -14.91 0.28 5.41
N TRP A 152 -15.89 -0.52 4.99
CA TRP A 152 -16.69 -0.26 3.79
C TRP A 152 -17.40 1.10 3.88
N ASN A 153 -18.10 1.35 4.98
CA ASN A 153 -18.83 2.60 5.18
C ASN A 153 -17.89 3.81 5.24
N GLY A 154 -16.71 3.68 5.85
CA GLY A 154 -15.70 4.74 5.86
C GLY A 154 -15.19 5.10 4.48
N VAL A 155 -14.95 4.09 3.63
CA VAL A 155 -14.43 4.28 2.26
C VAL A 155 -15.49 4.87 1.33
N TRP A 156 -16.75 4.43 1.42
CA TRP A 156 -17.81 4.75 0.44
C TRP A 156 -18.75 5.90 0.81
N ARG A 157 -18.81 6.37 2.07
CA ARG A 157 -19.68 7.47 2.48
C ARG A 157 -19.38 8.84 1.85
N SER A 158 -18.32 8.95 1.05
CA SER A 158 -17.84 10.23 0.50
C SER A 158 -17.87 10.28 -1.04
N SER A 159 -18.57 9.35 -1.70
CA SER A 159 -18.76 9.33 -3.17
C SER A 159 -20.06 9.99 -3.59
#